data_AF-A0A959HN62-F1
#
_entry.id   AF-A0A959HN62-F1
#
_cell.length_a   1.000
_cell.length_b   1.000
_cell.length_c   1.000
_cell.angle_alpha   90.00
_cell.angle_beta   90.00
_cell.angle_gamma   90.00
#
_symmetry.space_group_name_H-M   'P 1'
#
loop_
_entity.id
_entity.type
_entity.pdbx_description
1 polymer ?
#
loop_
_entity_poly.entity_id
_entity_poly.type
_entity_poly.pdbx_seq_one_letter_code
_entity_poly.pdbx_strand_id
1 'polypeptide(L)'
;MRTSTLLHLIPTVVLIASAPVCATSQYSATENAGGTTGQGLLRVEGTHQVTNCLKQDEAISPVVYAPGNAAVSLSYQDQYYKLGCAVSGFEEYFAPSRWAAFKINGDGGVDVTGAPNSILVEGANRASVIATPGSAASYRIAIPAEGYVSFDWGYIGGSNLLNRQFWVEVNGERAESMAEGHTAGSFFSSLLLPGDELSFNIVSDEKGFQIQLSNFQFLSNAIGVIERRWEALAENGERGCFTQLVSVKKPDFTQVIFPGNLDGIEYPQLEMGASLEPVWTGYPVIDEDGSVATTYDQYPLSDDGCAFSLKWEDEILSDNGDCIVFRHWIVSDYCGGNVQEHTQVIKMRGGCPENDNSKPYGQYDRPENGNYNSSPGHQEYSASGTALQAGLNTFPLAEEHSPAEPQPALPNN
;
A
#
# COMPACT_ATOMS: atom_id res chain seq x y z
N MET A 1 47.94 -1.12 -42.79
CA MET A 1 46.84 -0.16 -43.03
C MET A 1 45.52 -0.91 -42.95
N ARG A 2 44.82 -0.81 -41.82
CA ARG A 2 43.44 -1.31 -41.66
C ARG A 2 42.60 -0.10 -41.28
N THR A 3 41.72 0.30 -42.18
CA THR A 3 40.73 1.35 -42.00
C THR A 3 39.61 0.80 -41.12
N SER A 4 39.48 1.37 -39.91
CA SER A 4 38.35 1.14 -39.01
C SER A 4 37.27 2.16 -39.34
N THR A 5 36.13 1.69 -39.82
CA THR A 5 34.96 2.51 -40.14
C THR A 5 34.14 2.70 -38.86
N LEU A 6 34.15 3.91 -38.31
CA LEU A 6 33.39 4.30 -37.14
C LEU A 6 31.93 4.55 -37.57
N LEU A 7 31.02 3.64 -37.24
CA LEU A 7 29.59 3.82 -37.48
C LEU A 7 29.02 4.72 -36.37
N HIS A 8 28.69 5.97 -36.71
CA HIS A 8 27.94 6.87 -35.82
C HIS A 8 26.48 6.41 -35.76
N LEU A 9 26.08 5.82 -34.63
CA LEU A 9 24.67 5.62 -34.29
C LEU A 9 24.12 6.96 -33.77
N ILE A 10 23.23 7.57 -34.55
CA ILE A 10 22.43 8.71 -34.09
C ILE A 10 21.30 8.13 -33.24
N PRO A 11 21.16 8.50 -31.95
CA PRO A 11 20.02 8.06 -31.16
C PRO A 11 18.75 8.76 -31.66
N THR A 12 17.81 7.97 -32.19
CA THR A 12 16.46 8.41 -32.51
C THR A 12 15.73 8.68 -31.19
N VAL A 13 15.55 9.96 -30.85
CA VAL A 13 14.67 10.37 -29.76
C VAL A 13 13.24 10.11 -30.20
N VAL A 14 12.64 9.05 -29.67
CA VAL A 14 11.21 8.79 -29.80
C VAL A 14 10.48 9.70 -28.81
N LEU A 15 9.96 10.83 -29.30
CA LEU A 15 8.97 11.62 -28.58
C LEU A 15 7.66 10.83 -28.53
N ILE A 16 7.42 10.13 -27.42
CA ILE A 16 6.11 9.55 -27.12
C ILE A 16 5.20 10.71 -26.70
N ALA A 17 4.49 11.27 -27.67
CA ALA A 17 3.46 12.28 -27.44
C ALA A 17 2.11 11.61 -27.17
N SER A 18 1.75 11.48 -25.90
CA SER A 18 0.45 11.85 -25.33
C SER A 18 0.44 11.50 -23.84
N ALA A 19 0.59 12.51 -22.98
CA ALA A 19 0.25 12.32 -21.57
C ALA A 19 -1.27 12.05 -21.51
N PRO A 20 -1.73 10.99 -20.84
CA PRO A 20 -3.15 10.69 -20.78
C PRO A 20 -3.91 11.78 -20.02
N VAL A 21 -5.12 12.09 -20.48
CA VAL A 21 -5.97 13.25 -20.14
C VAL A 21 -6.30 13.42 -18.64
N CYS A 22 -5.94 12.47 -17.77
CA CYS A 22 -6.01 12.64 -16.31
C CYS A 22 -4.64 13.05 -15.74
N ALA A 23 -4.09 14.17 -16.20
CA ALA A 23 -2.80 14.66 -15.69
C ALA A 23 -2.95 15.20 -14.27
N THR A 24 -2.58 14.39 -13.27
CA THR A 24 -2.03 14.67 -11.91
C THR A 24 -2.65 15.77 -11.03
N SER A 25 -3.61 16.56 -11.49
CA SER A 25 -4.28 17.56 -10.68
C SER A 25 -5.51 16.95 -10.03
N GLN A 26 -5.60 17.15 -8.72
CA GLN A 26 -6.74 16.89 -7.84
C GLN A 26 -6.69 15.56 -7.07
N TYR A 27 -5.71 15.47 -6.17
CA TYR A 27 -5.91 14.84 -4.86
C TYR A 27 -6.77 15.72 -3.92
N SER A 28 -7.17 16.92 -4.35
CA SER A 28 -8.00 17.84 -3.56
C SER A 28 -9.47 17.41 -3.56
N ALA A 29 -9.92 16.83 -2.45
CA ALA A 29 -11.33 16.80 -2.11
C ALA A 29 -11.81 18.24 -1.87
N THR A 30 -12.82 18.67 -2.65
CA THR A 30 -13.67 19.86 -2.42
C THR A 30 -12.97 21.22 -2.31
N GLU A 31 -12.61 21.83 -3.44
CA GLU A 31 -12.68 23.29 -3.53
C GLU A 31 -14.11 23.69 -3.91
N ASN A 32 -14.82 24.33 -2.97
CA ASN A 32 -16.11 24.95 -3.19
C ASN A 32 -15.94 26.17 -4.12
N ALA A 33 -15.92 25.92 -5.44
CA ALA A 33 -15.99 26.98 -6.44
C ALA A 33 -17.41 27.56 -6.47
N GLY A 34 -17.61 28.63 -5.68
CA GLY A 34 -18.83 29.41 -5.68
C GLY A 34 -19.03 30.12 -7.02
N GLY A 35 -20.13 29.79 -7.69
CA GLY A 35 -20.82 30.70 -8.60
C GLY A 35 -20.38 30.65 -10.06
N THR A 36 -20.89 29.68 -10.80
CA THR A 36 -21.59 29.90 -12.08
C THR A 36 -22.31 28.61 -12.45
N THR A 37 -23.60 28.69 -12.79
CA THR A 37 -24.46 27.59 -13.24
C THR A 37 -24.03 27.10 -14.64
N GLY A 38 -22.81 26.59 -14.75
CA GLY A 38 -22.31 25.88 -15.92
C GLY A 38 -22.86 24.46 -15.94
N GLN A 39 -23.13 23.96 -17.14
CA GLN A 39 -23.50 22.55 -17.37
C GLN A 39 -22.55 21.64 -16.57
N GLY A 40 -23.11 20.77 -15.73
CA GLY A 40 -22.33 19.94 -14.81
C GLY A 40 -21.36 19.07 -15.60
N LEU A 41 -20.06 19.23 -15.35
CA LEU A 41 -19.04 18.34 -15.92
C LEU A 41 -19.14 16.96 -15.28
N LEU A 42 -18.85 15.90 -16.05
CA LEU A 42 -18.71 14.55 -15.51
C LEU A 42 -17.62 14.55 -14.43
N ARG A 43 -18.01 14.25 -13.18
CA ARG A 43 -17.11 14.24 -12.02
C ARG A 43 -17.09 12.84 -11.40
N VAL A 44 -15.90 12.38 -11.02
CA VAL A 44 -15.72 11.13 -10.28
C VAL A 44 -15.16 11.51 -8.91
N GLU A 45 -15.81 11.07 -7.84
CA GLU A 45 -15.40 11.34 -6.47
C GLU A 45 -15.26 10.02 -5.72
N GLY A 46 -14.20 9.87 -4.96
CA GLY A 46 -14.03 8.72 -4.09
C GLY A 46 -13.26 9.09 -2.84
N THR A 47 -13.12 8.11 -1.98
CA THR A 47 -12.28 8.21 -0.78
C THR A 47 -11.06 7.33 -0.96
N HIS A 48 -9.94 7.76 -0.38
CA HIS A 48 -8.80 6.87 -0.17
C HIS A 48 -9.18 5.78 0.83
N GLN A 49 -8.56 4.61 0.70
CA GLN A 49 -8.98 3.42 1.43
C GLN A 49 -7.82 2.71 2.06
N VAL A 50 -8.17 1.78 2.93
CA VAL A 50 -7.26 0.87 3.58
C VAL A 50 -7.81 -0.53 3.38
N THR A 51 -6.96 -1.46 2.96
CA THR A 51 -7.31 -2.88 2.89
C THR A 51 -6.27 -3.74 3.60
N ASN A 52 -6.69 -4.91 4.08
CA ASN A 52 -5.80 -5.94 4.54
C ASN A 52 -5.15 -6.60 3.32
N CYS A 53 -3.85 -6.90 3.39
CA CYS A 53 -3.17 -7.57 2.28
C CYS A 53 -3.71 -8.97 1.97
N LEU A 54 -4.49 -9.56 2.89
CA LEU A 54 -5.26 -10.80 2.73
C LEU A 54 -6.61 -10.60 1.98
N LYS A 55 -7.08 -9.36 1.80
CA LYS A 55 -8.42 -8.99 1.27
C LYS A 55 -8.34 -7.92 0.18
N GLN A 56 -7.45 -8.06 -0.79
CA GLN A 56 -7.16 -6.98 -1.76
C GLN A 56 -8.35 -6.63 -2.67
N ASP A 57 -9.37 -7.48 -2.77
CA ASP A 57 -10.50 -7.31 -3.70
C ASP A 57 -11.65 -6.42 -3.18
N GLU A 58 -11.60 -5.92 -1.94
CA GLU A 58 -12.75 -5.25 -1.29
C GLU A 58 -12.83 -3.71 -1.49
N ALA A 59 -12.04 -3.12 -2.37
CA ALA A 59 -12.02 -1.66 -2.50
C ALA A 59 -13.33 -1.08 -3.09
N ILE A 60 -13.89 -0.07 -2.41
CA ILE A 60 -15.19 0.54 -2.77
C ILE A 60 -15.02 1.42 -4.01
N SER A 61 -15.92 1.23 -4.98
CA SER A 61 -16.02 2.03 -6.19
C SER A 61 -16.33 3.52 -5.89
N PRO A 62 -15.79 4.46 -6.67
CA PRO A 62 -16.11 5.88 -6.54
C PRO A 62 -17.55 6.17 -6.97
N VAL A 63 -18.05 7.31 -6.54
CA VAL A 63 -19.32 7.89 -6.98
C VAL A 63 -19.09 8.70 -8.25
N VAL A 64 -19.93 8.47 -9.26
CA VAL A 64 -19.89 9.18 -10.53
C VAL A 64 -21.08 10.14 -10.63
N TYR A 65 -20.79 11.42 -10.86
CA TYR A 65 -21.78 12.48 -11.07
C TYR A 65 -21.81 12.87 -12.54
N ALA A 66 -22.88 12.50 -13.23
CA ALA A 66 -23.07 12.79 -14.65
C ALA A 66 -24.19 13.81 -14.88
N PRO A 67 -24.02 14.80 -15.77
CA PRO A 67 -25.11 15.67 -16.16
C PRO A 67 -26.22 14.88 -16.87
N GLY A 68 -27.48 15.14 -16.51
CA GLY A 68 -28.64 14.70 -17.29
C GLY A 68 -28.91 13.19 -17.31
N ASN A 69 -28.48 12.45 -16.28
CA ASN A 69 -28.65 10.98 -16.19
C ASN A 69 -28.03 10.21 -17.38
N ALA A 70 -26.99 10.75 -18.02
CA ALA A 70 -26.26 10.02 -19.05
C ALA A 70 -25.75 8.68 -18.49
N ALA A 71 -25.85 7.61 -19.28
CA ALA A 71 -25.21 6.36 -18.91
C ALA A 71 -23.70 6.58 -18.88
N VAL A 72 -23.04 6.02 -17.85
CA VAL A 72 -21.61 6.13 -17.67
C VAL A 72 -21.01 4.75 -17.50
N SER A 73 -20.02 4.45 -18.32
CA SER A 73 -19.14 3.31 -18.09
C SER A 73 -18.04 3.69 -17.11
N LEU A 74 -17.71 2.79 -16.19
CA LEU A 74 -16.66 2.98 -15.20
C LEU A 74 -15.66 1.83 -15.31
N SER A 75 -14.40 2.17 -15.52
CA SER A 75 -13.27 1.23 -15.52
C SER A 75 -12.17 1.71 -14.61
N TYR A 76 -11.27 0.82 -14.21
CA TYR A 76 -10.08 1.21 -13.46
C TYR A 76 -8.83 0.47 -13.92
N GLN A 77 -7.69 1.05 -13.54
CA GLN A 77 -6.37 0.43 -13.66
C GLN A 77 -5.64 0.55 -12.32
N ASP A 78 -5.04 -0.55 -11.89
CA ASP A 78 -4.30 -0.60 -10.63
C ASP A 78 -2.80 -0.59 -10.88
N GLN A 79 -2.09 0.15 -10.03
CA GLN A 79 -0.64 0.07 -9.93
C GLN A 79 -0.24 -0.06 -8.47
N TYR A 80 0.39 -1.18 -8.14
CA TYR A 80 0.90 -1.42 -6.80
C TYR A 80 2.31 -0.85 -6.63
N TYR A 81 2.53 -0.19 -5.51
CA TYR A 81 3.84 0.28 -5.06
C TYR A 81 4.14 -0.29 -3.70
N LYS A 82 5.34 -0.87 -3.57
CA LYS A 82 5.82 -1.36 -2.27
C LYS A 82 6.15 -0.16 -1.38
N LEU A 83 5.63 -0.18 -0.15
CA LEU A 83 6.04 0.73 0.92
C LEU A 83 6.96 0.01 1.93
N GLY A 84 7.01 -1.32 1.88
CA GLY A 84 7.97 -2.13 2.60
C GLY A 84 7.87 -1.96 4.11
N CYS A 85 8.94 -2.35 4.80
CA CYS A 85 9.06 -2.30 6.25
C CYS A 85 9.58 -0.93 6.76
N ALA A 86 9.96 -0.08 5.81
CA ALA A 86 10.24 1.35 5.85
C ALA A 86 10.73 1.70 4.44
N VAL A 87 10.06 2.62 3.73
CA VAL A 87 10.69 3.16 2.50
C VAL A 87 11.78 4.11 2.95
N SER A 88 13.01 3.82 2.55
CA SER A 88 14.14 4.72 2.75
C SER A 88 14.58 5.29 1.41
N GLY A 89 14.74 6.61 1.34
CA GLY A 89 15.10 7.31 0.12
C GLY A 89 13.92 7.59 -0.81
N PHE A 90 14.25 8.04 -2.01
CA PHE A 90 13.29 8.45 -3.04
C PHE A 90 13.13 7.33 -4.07
N GLU A 91 12.59 6.21 -3.63
CA GLU A 91 12.34 5.01 -4.44
C GLU A 91 10.85 4.63 -4.43
N GLU A 92 10.47 3.68 -5.29
CA GLU A 92 9.11 3.15 -5.38
C GLU A 92 8.04 4.25 -5.51
N TYR A 93 7.11 4.35 -4.54
CA TYR A 93 6.07 5.37 -4.53
C TYR A 93 6.65 6.79 -4.45
N PHE A 94 7.76 6.99 -3.74
CA PHE A 94 8.39 8.29 -3.55
C PHE A 94 9.48 8.59 -4.60
N ALA A 95 9.58 7.78 -5.66
CA ALA A 95 10.47 8.06 -6.78
C ALA A 95 10.14 9.46 -7.39
N PRO A 96 11.14 10.29 -7.73
CA PRO A 96 10.88 11.68 -8.14
C PRO A 96 10.10 11.83 -9.43
N SER A 97 10.10 10.81 -10.29
CA SER A 97 9.23 10.79 -11.48
C SER A 97 7.75 10.92 -11.12
N ARG A 98 7.39 10.65 -9.86
CA ARG A 98 6.02 10.72 -9.34
C ARG A 98 5.67 12.06 -8.69
N TRP A 99 6.66 12.90 -8.43
CA TRP A 99 6.43 14.20 -7.83
C TRP A 99 5.92 15.17 -8.90
N ALA A 100 4.77 15.78 -8.63
CA ALA A 100 4.25 16.84 -9.48
C ALA A 100 5.14 18.08 -9.29
N ALA A 101 5.81 18.49 -10.37
CA ALA A 101 6.71 19.65 -10.36
C ALA A 101 6.04 20.86 -11.02
N PHE A 102 5.96 21.96 -10.29
CA PHE A 102 5.55 23.27 -10.80
C PHE A 102 6.74 24.24 -10.77
N LYS A 103 6.97 24.96 -11.88
CA LYS A 103 8.12 25.84 -12.05
C LYS A 103 7.67 27.18 -12.62
N ILE A 104 8.16 28.27 -12.03
CA ILE A 104 8.01 29.64 -12.55
C ILE A 104 9.41 30.13 -12.93
N ASN A 105 9.60 30.55 -14.19
CA ASN A 105 10.81 31.21 -14.70
C ASN A 105 12.15 30.42 -14.49
N GLY A 106 12.12 29.08 -14.49
CA GLY A 106 13.31 28.25 -14.34
C GLY A 106 13.23 26.92 -15.10
N ASP A 107 14.40 26.39 -15.49
CA ASP A 107 14.60 25.13 -16.22
C ASP A 107 15.03 23.96 -15.31
N GLY A 108 14.91 24.11 -13.99
CA GLY A 108 15.37 23.12 -13.01
C GLY A 108 14.99 21.69 -13.40
N GLY A 109 15.94 20.76 -13.44
CA GLY A 109 15.73 19.38 -13.91
C GLY A 109 15.81 18.35 -12.78
N VAL A 110 15.47 17.10 -13.10
CA VAL A 110 15.75 15.92 -12.26
C VAL A 110 16.41 14.87 -13.17
N ASP A 111 17.66 14.46 -12.90
CA ASP A 111 18.25 13.27 -13.56
C ASP A 111 18.14 12.05 -12.61
N VAL A 112 17.95 10.87 -13.21
CA VAL A 112 17.46 9.63 -12.56
C VAL A 112 18.37 8.41 -12.83
N THR A 113 19.57 8.62 -13.36
CA THR A 113 20.48 7.55 -13.84
C THR A 113 21.03 6.58 -12.79
N GLY A 114 20.75 6.78 -11.49
CA GLY A 114 21.28 5.97 -10.38
C GLY A 114 20.27 5.06 -9.66
N ALA A 115 19.02 4.95 -10.14
CA ALA A 115 17.95 4.28 -9.39
C ALA A 115 18.26 2.78 -9.19
N PRO A 116 17.88 2.15 -8.05
CA PRO A 116 17.05 2.66 -6.94
C PRO A 116 17.84 3.39 -5.83
N ASN A 117 19.16 3.19 -5.77
CA ASN A 117 19.99 3.72 -4.68
C ASN A 117 20.27 5.22 -4.81
N SER A 118 20.13 5.79 -6.01
CA SER A 118 20.24 7.22 -6.26
C SER A 118 19.48 7.62 -7.52
N ILE A 119 19.50 8.88 -7.86
CA ILE A 119 18.82 9.49 -9.01
C ILE A 119 19.56 10.82 -9.10
N LEU A 120 20.27 11.02 -10.19
CA LEU A 120 21.28 12.06 -10.28
C LEU A 120 20.67 13.41 -10.69
N VAL A 121 20.14 14.22 -9.77
CA VAL A 121 20.20 15.69 -9.97
C VAL A 121 21.55 16.16 -9.43
N GLU A 122 22.63 15.58 -9.96
CA GLU A 122 23.99 15.40 -9.36
C GLU A 122 24.16 15.81 -7.87
N GLY A 123 24.30 14.91 -6.86
CA GLY A 123 24.41 13.45 -6.86
C GLY A 123 24.48 12.79 -5.45
N ALA A 124 24.44 11.45 -5.45
CA ALA A 124 24.69 10.46 -4.37
C ALA A 124 23.97 10.65 -3.02
N ASN A 125 22.99 9.77 -2.69
CA ASN A 125 22.24 9.71 -1.41
C ASN A 125 21.47 10.99 -1.01
N ARG A 126 21.30 11.89 -1.97
CA ARG A 126 21.01 13.31 -1.75
C ARG A 126 20.19 13.81 -2.94
N ALA A 127 18.88 14.05 -2.76
CA ALA A 127 18.09 14.76 -3.75
C ALA A 127 18.53 16.22 -3.73
N SER A 128 18.73 16.90 -4.86
CA SER A 128 18.96 18.35 -4.86
C SER A 128 17.99 19.08 -5.76
N VAL A 129 17.46 20.21 -5.30
CA VAL A 129 16.60 21.09 -6.10
C VAL A 129 17.37 22.35 -6.45
N ILE A 130 17.49 22.59 -7.75
CA ILE A 130 18.14 23.77 -8.30
C ILE A 130 17.06 24.80 -8.66
N ALA A 131 17.12 25.97 -8.02
CA ALA A 131 16.38 27.14 -8.47
C ALA A 131 17.32 28.07 -9.24
N THR A 132 16.88 28.61 -10.37
CA THR A 132 17.57 29.69 -11.10
C THR A 132 17.23 31.06 -10.48
N PRO A 133 17.99 32.13 -10.77
CA PRO A 133 17.59 33.50 -10.43
C PRO A 133 16.16 33.84 -10.86
N GLY A 134 15.38 34.48 -9.99
CA GLY A 134 13.99 34.88 -10.27
C GLY A 134 13.00 33.72 -10.44
N SER A 135 13.37 32.53 -9.97
CA SER A 135 12.56 31.32 -10.16
C SER A 135 11.94 30.81 -8.85
N ALA A 136 10.80 30.15 -9.01
CA ALA A 136 10.16 29.37 -7.97
C ALA A 136 9.95 27.94 -8.47
N ALA A 137 10.15 26.96 -7.59
CA ALA A 137 9.86 25.56 -7.84
C ALA A 137 9.09 24.96 -6.67
N SER A 138 8.07 24.16 -6.99
CA SER A 138 7.27 23.41 -6.03
C SER A 138 7.23 21.94 -6.48
N TYR A 139 7.56 21.02 -5.59
CA TYR A 139 7.50 19.58 -5.82
C TYR A 139 6.49 18.99 -4.86
N ARG A 140 5.50 18.27 -5.36
CA ARG A 140 4.35 17.81 -4.57
C ARG A 140 4.15 16.32 -4.75
N ILE A 141 3.76 15.64 -3.68
CA ILE A 141 3.34 14.24 -3.72
C ILE A 141 2.20 14.02 -2.74
N ALA A 142 1.24 13.18 -3.11
CA ALA A 142 0.20 12.72 -2.20
C ALA A 142 0.77 11.64 -1.28
N ILE A 143 0.35 11.64 -0.02
CA ILE A 143 0.77 10.64 0.95
C ILE A 143 0.01 9.33 0.66
N PRO A 144 0.70 8.19 0.48
CA PRO A 144 0.07 6.94 0.03
C PRO A 144 -0.70 6.19 1.12
N ALA A 145 -0.31 6.41 2.38
CA ALA A 145 -0.82 5.68 3.52
C ALA A 145 -0.73 6.52 4.79
N GLU A 146 -1.44 6.11 5.84
CA GLU A 146 -1.25 6.70 7.16
C GLU A 146 0.20 6.50 7.62
N GLY A 147 0.87 7.56 8.08
CA GLY A 147 2.25 7.46 8.53
C GLY A 147 2.93 8.80 8.82
N TYR A 148 4.25 8.76 8.95
CA TYR A 148 5.11 9.91 9.18
C TYR A 148 6.17 10.02 8.10
N VAL A 149 6.49 11.24 7.71
CA VAL A 149 7.62 11.53 6.82
C VAL A 149 8.72 12.20 7.62
N SER A 150 9.97 11.77 7.40
CA SER A 150 11.14 12.46 7.89
C SER A 150 12.22 12.56 6.83
N PHE A 151 13.02 13.61 6.88
CA PHE A 151 14.21 13.79 6.03
C PHE A 151 15.11 14.88 6.60
N ASP A 152 16.37 14.86 6.21
CA ASP A 152 17.29 15.96 6.41
C ASP A 152 17.34 16.85 5.17
N TRP A 153 17.59 18.13 5.37
CA TRP A 153 17.84 19.07 4.28
C TRP A 153 19.11 19.89 4.52
N GLY A 154 19.77 20.30 3.45
CA GLY A 154 21.04 21.02 3.49
C GLY A 154 21.26 21.92 2.29
N TYR A 155 21.66 23.16 2.52
CA TYR A 155 22.17 24.03 1.49
C TYR A 155 23.55 23.57 1.04
N ILE A 156 23.70 23.29 -0.27
CA ILE A 156 24.96 22.72 -0.81
C ILE A 156 25.70 23.61 -1.79
N GLY A 157 25.13 24.74 -2.20
CA GLY A 157 25.83 25.63 -3.12
C GLY A 157 24.97 26.64 -3.85
N GLY A 158 25.64 27.57 -4.51
CA GLY A 158 25.07 28.78 -5.08
C GLY A 158 25.69 30.04 -4.49
N SER A 159 25.18 31.20 -4.85
CA SER A 159 25.69 32.50 -4.34
C SER A 159 25.27 32.77 -2.87
N ASN A 160 25.42 33.98 -2.33
CA ASN A 160 25.11 34.31 -0.92
C ASN A 160 23.66 33.94 -0.48
N LEU A 161 23.45 33.63 0.81
CA LEU A 161 22.15 33.13 1.37
C LEU A 161 21.06 34.20 1.56
N LEU A 162 21.39 35.47 1.35
CA LEU A 162 20.44 36.56 1.53
C LEU A 162 19.30 36.42 0.49
N ASN A 163 18.05 36.46 0.95
CA ASN A 163 16.82 36.36 0.14
C ASN A 163 16.58 35.00 -0.55
N ARG A 164 16.71 33.91 0.21
CA ARG A 164 16.36 32.55 -0.24
C ARG A 164 15.36 31.92 0.69
N GLN A 165 14.41 31.20 0.12
CA GLN A 165 13.40 30.52 0.90
C GLN A 165 13.30 29.07 0.43
N PHE A 166 13.48 28.17 1.40
CA PHE A 166 13.12 26.77 1.30
C PHE A 166 12.15 26.49 2.44
N TRP A 167 11.04 25.84 2.14
CA TRP A 167 10.10 25.42 3.15
C TRP A 167 9.34 24.17 2.71
N VAL A 168 8.77 23.50 3.70
CA VAL A 168 7.94 22.31 3.54
C VAL A 168 6.50 22.70 3.85
N GLU A 169 5.56 22.26 3.04
CA GLU A 169 4.13 22.39 3.34
C GLU A 169 3.47 21.01 3.43
N VAL A 170 2.44 20.93 4.27
CA VAL A 170 1.50 19.82 4.32
C VAL A 170 0.12 20.41 4.06
N ASN A 171 -0.57 19.94 3.02
CA ASN A 171 -1.89 20.46 2.61
C ASN A 171 -1.90 21.98 2.38
N GLY A 172 -0.80 22.53 1.86
CA GLY A 172 -0.63 23.96 1.61
C GLY A 172 -0.33 24.80 2.86
N GLU A 173 -0.28 24.19 4.05
CA GLU A 173 0.14 24.86 5.28
C GLU A 173 1.64 24.66 5.51
N ARG A 174 2.36 25.73 5.81
CA ARG A 174 3.81 25.70 6.04
C ARG A 174 4.12 24.96 7.35
N ALA A 175 4.77 23.80 7.22
CA ALA A 175 5.14 22.93 8.32
C ALA A 175 6.58 23.17 8.83
N GLU A 176 7.50 23.52 7.94
CA GLU A 176 8.91 23.80 8.28
C GLU A 176 9.46 24.86 7.32
N SER A 177 10.36 25.71 7.79
CA SER A 177 10.99 26.75 6.95
C SER A 177 12.46 26.90 7.31
N MET A 178 13.29 27.08 6.29
CA MET A 178 14.67 27.52 6.50
C MET A 178 14.66 28.85 7.25
N ALA A 179 15.11 28.83 8.50
CA ALA A 179 15.33 30.03 9.29
C ALA A 179 16.58 30.77 8.80
N GLU A 180 16.59 32.10 8.95
CA GLU A 180 17.72 32.92 8.55
C GLU A 180 19.01 32.47 9.27
N GLY A 181 20.07 32.21 8.50
CA GLY A 181 21.35 31.71 9.02
C GLY A 181 21.48 30.19 9.13
N HIS A 182 20.43 29.42 8.87
CA HIS A 182 20.51 27.96 8.83
C HIS A 182 20.84 27.45 7.43
N THR A 183 21.90 26.66 7.32
CA THR A 183 22.29 26.00 6.07
C THR A 183 21.91 24.52 6.02
N ALA A 184 21.26 24.00 7.06
CA ALA A 184 20.77 22.63 7.12
C ALA A 184 19.73 22.51 8.23
N GLY A 185 18.91 21.46 8.16
CA GLY A 185 17.93 21.11 9.16
C GLY A 185 17.38 19.70 8.94
N SER A 186 16.44 19.31 9.79
CA SER A 186 15.72 18.05 9.69
C SER A 186 14.24 18.33 9.79
N PHE A 187 13.43 17.59 9.03
CA PHE A 187 11.99 17.64 9.06
C PHE A 187 11.44 16.32 9.60
N PHE A 188 10.42 16.42 10.43
CA PHE A 188 9.60 15.29 10.88
C PHE A 188 8.14 15.75 10.91
N SER A 189 7.27 15.07 10.16
CA SER A 189 5.86 15.44 10.06
C SER A 189 5.06 15.05 11.30
N SER A 190 3.88 15.64 11.48
CA SER A 190 2.80 15.01 12.25
C SER A 190 2.29 13.74 11.54
N LEU A 191 1.30 13.07 12.13
CA LEU A 191 0.60 11.98 11.45
C LEU A 191 -0.02 12.52 10.15
N LEU A 192 0.30 11.88 9.04
CA LEU A 192 -0.26 12.16 7.72
C LEU A 192 -1.25 11.06 7.35
N LEU A 193 -2.32 11.44 6.66
CA LEU A 193 -3.36 10.55 6.16
C LEU A 193 -3.18 10.29 4.65
N PRO A 194 -3.73 9.18 4.12
CA PRO A 194 -3.75 8.95 2.69
C PRO A 194 -4.40 10.13 1.95
N GLY A 195 -3.72 10.67 0.94
CA GLY A 195 -4.17 11.82 0.15
C GLY A 195 -3.68 13.18 0.62
N ASP A 196 -3.13 13.31 1.84
CA ASP A 196 -2.47 14.55 2.27
C ASP A 196 -1.36 14.92 1.27
N GLU A 197 -1.21 16.20 0.94
CA GLU A 197 -0.18 16.68 0.00
C GLU A 197 1.06 17.14 0.78
N LEU A 198 2.19 16.46 0.58
CA LEU A 198 3.50 16.94 1.01
C LEU A 198 4.13 17.74 -0.12
N SER A 199 4.60 18.96 0.18
CA SER A 199 5.28 19.79 -0.81
C SER A 199 6.60 20.39 -0.34
N PHE A 200 7.55 20.47 -1.26
CA PHE A 200 8.82 21.18 -1.11
C PHE A 200 8.79 22.42 -1.98
N ASN A 201 8.97 23.59 -1.37
CA ASN A 201 8.86 24.87 -2.06
C ASN A 201 10.16 25.64 -1.95
N ILE A 202 10.62 26.15 -3.08
CA ILE A 202 11.89 26.84 -3.22
C ILE A 202 11.68 28.11 -4.04
N VAL A 203 12.14 29.24 -3.51
CA VAL A 203 12.10 30.54 -4.19
C VAL A 203 13.48 31.20 -4.14
N SER A 204 13.92 31.65 -5.30
CA SER A 204 15.21 32.29 -5.54
C SER A 204 15.00 33.63 -6.23
N ASP A 205 15.31 34.74 -5.54
CA ASP A 205 15.06 36.09 -6.07
C ASP A 205 16.09 36.53 -7.11
N GLU A 206 17.39 36.46 -6.78
CA GLU A 206 18.45 37.04 -7.63
C GLU A 206 19.52 36.04 -8.07
N LYS A 207 19.75 34.98 -7.28
CA LYS A 207 20.85 34.04 -7.53
C LYS A 207 20.43 32.64 -7.20
N GLY A 208 20.56 31.78 -8.21
CA GLY A 208 20.20 30.39 -8.09
C GLY A 208 20.94 29.68 -6.96
N PHE A 209 20.27 28.68 -6.40
CA PHE A 209 20.75 27.95 -5.23
C PHE A 209 20.22 26.53 -5.20
N GLN A 210 20.90 25.70 -4.41
CA GLN A 210 20.65 24.28 -4.36
C GLN A 210 20.35 23.84 -2.92
N ILE A 211 19.22 23.16 -2.74
CA ILE A 211 18.86 22.47 -1.51
C ILE A 211 19.00 20.99 -1.73
N GLN A 212 19.72 20.33 -0.84
CA GLN A 212 19.83 18.90 -0.72
C GLN A 212 18.76 18.37 0.24
N LEU A 213 18.12 17.26 -0.08
CA LEU A 213 17.30 16.44 0.81
C LEU A 213 17.97 15.06 0.93
N SER A 214 18.09 14.54 2.13
CA SER A 214 18.73 13.25 2.42
C SER A 214 17.97 12.51 3.52
N ASN A 215 18.26 11.23 3.71
CA ASN A 215 17.67 10.43 4.78
C ASN A 215 16.13 10.46 4.77
N PHE A 216 15.52 10.51 3.59
CA PHE A 216 14.08 10.44 3.46
C PHE A 216 13.58 9.11 4.00
N GLN A 217 12.59 9.13 4.88
CA GLN A 217 11.95 7.95 5.42
C GLN A 217 10.45 8.19 5.47
N PHE A 218 9.71 7.17 5.04
CA PHE A 218 8.27 7.08 5.27
C PHE A 218 7.98 5.93 6.24
N LEU A 219 7.53 6.28 7.44
CA LEU A 219 7.22 5.34 8.52
C LEU A 219 5.72 5.08 8.52
N SER A 220 5.32 3.89 8.10
CA SER A 220 3.90 3.48 8.02
C SER A 220 3.73 2.02 8.42
N ASN A 221 2.51 1.67 8.85
CA ASN A 221 2.09 0.27 9.03
C ASN A 221 1.60 -0.38 7.71
N ALA A 222 1.55 0.38 6.62
CA ALA A 222 1.24 -0.14 5.30
C ALA A 222 2.47 -0.79 4.66
N ILE A 223 2.30 -1.99 4.09
CA ILE A 223 3.35 -2.71 3.35
C ILE A 223 3.42 -2.26 1.88
N GLY A 224 2.36 -1.61 1.40
CA GLY A 224 2.23 -1.13 0.05
C GLY A 224 1.03 -0.19 -0.13
N VAL A 225 0.90 0.34 -1.33
CA VAL A 225 -0.25 1.12 -1.76
C VAL A 225 -0.63 0.70 -3.17
N ILE A 226 -1.91 0.52 -3.41
CA ILE A 226 -2.46 0.40 -4.76
C ILE A 226 -2.93 1.79 -5.17
N GLU A 227 -2.33 2.32 -6.22
CA GLU A 227 -2.85 3.47 -6.93
C GLU A 227 -3.86 2.98 -7.96
N ARG A 228 -5.14 3.18 -7.67
CA ARG A 228 -6.23 2.83 -8.55
C ARG A 228 -6.71 4.06 -9.31
N ARG A 229 -6.53 4.05 -10.62
CA ARG A 229 -7.00 5.10 -11.51
C ARG A 229 -8.35 4.73 -12.08
N TRP A 230 -9.37 5.45 -11.69
CA TRP A 230 -10.72 5.34 -12.23
C TRP A 230 -10.91 6.23 -13.45
N GLU A 231 -11.56 5.69 -14.48
CA GLU A 231 -12.00 6.41 -15.68
C GLU A 231 -13.49 6.19 -15.89
N ALA A 232 -14.24 7.29 -15.91
CA ALA A 232 -15.64 7.33 -16.23
C ALA A 232 -15.82 7.90 -17.64
N LEU A 233 -16.57 7.22 -18.51
CA LEU A 233 -16.87 7.65 -19.87
C LEU A 233 -18.38 7.72 -20.07
N ALA A 234 -18.90 8.92 -20.31
CA ALA A 234 -20.30 9.16 -20.65
C ALA A 234 -20.58 8.89 -22.14
N GLU A 235 -21.85 8.63 -22.49
CA GLU A 235 -22.27 8.35 -23.87
C GLU A 235 -21.93 9.47 -24.88
N ASN A 236 -21.87 10.72 -24.42
CA ASN A 236 -21.48 11.88 -25.22
C ASN A 236 -19.96 11.98 -25.47
N GLY A 237 -19.16 11.07 -24.90
CA GLY A 237 -17.70 11.05 -24.99
C GLY A 237 -16.98 11.86 -23.92
N GLU A 238 -17.70 12.51 -22.99
CA GLU A 238 -17.09 13.19 -21.85
C GLU A 238 -16.42 12.18 -20.92
N ARG A 239 -15.27 12.56 -20.37
CA ARG A 239 -14.45 11.73 -19.49
C ARG A 239 -14.27 12.41 -18.14
N GLY A 240 -14.41 11.61 -17.08
CA GLY A 240 -14.04 11.98 -15.72
C GLY A 240 -13.01 10.98 -15.20
N CYS A 241 -12.09 11.43 -14.36
CA CYS A 241 -11.10 10.55 -13.74
C CYS A 241 -10.95 10.82 -12.26
N PHE A 242 -10.51 9.81 -11.52
CA PHE A 242 -10.16 9.92 -10.11
C PHE A 242 -9.02 8.96 -9.78
N THR A 243 -8.05 9.40 -8.97
CA THR A 243 -6.97 8.54 -8.48
C THR A 243 -7.23 8.22 -7.02
N GLN A 244 -7.45 6.94 -6.75
CA GLN A 244 -7.68 6.40 -5.42
C GLN A 244 -6.41 5.73 -4.91
N LEU A 245 -5.89 6.21 -3.78
CA LEU A 245 -4.87 5.52 -3.00
C LEU A 245 -5.53 4.52 -2.05
N VAL A 246 -5.18 3.24 -2.21
CA VAL A 246 -5.63 2.14 -1.35
C VAL A 246 -4.42 1.60 -0.60
N SER A 247 -4.26 2.00 0.67
CA SER A 247 -3.17 1.55 1.52
C SER A 247 -3.36 0.09 1.88
N VAL A 248 -2.32 -0.72 1.67
CA VAL A 248 -2.35 -2.16 1.97
C VAL A 248 -1.65 -2.37 3.31
N LYS A 249 -2.42 -2.69 4.36
CA LYS A 249 -1.91 -2.93 5.72
C LYS A 249 -1.33 -4.34 5.84
N LYS A 250 -0.29 -4.46 6.68
CA LYS A 250 0.11 -5.78 7.19
C LYS A 250 -0.99 -6.35 8.09
N PRO A 251 -1.14 -7.68 8.16
CA PRO A 251 -2.01 -8.26 9.15
C PRO A 251 -1.46 -7.99 10.56
N ASP A 252 -2.35 -7.93 11.55
CA ASP A 252 -1.96 -7.80 12.96
C ASP A 252 -1.57 -9.18 13.51
N PHE A 253 -0.27 -9.39 13.71
CA PHE A 253 0.23 -10.67 14.19
C PHE A 253 -0.19 -10.97 15.61
N THR A 254 -0.54 -9.96 16.42
CA THR A 254 -1.07 -10.22 17.76
C THR A 254 -2.37 -11.01 17.74
N GLN A 255 -3.02 -11.11 16.57
CA GLN A 255 -4.23 -11.87 16.31
C GLN A 255 -3.99 -13.23 15.65
N VAL A 256 -2.74 -13.73 15.62
CA VAL A 256 -2.48 -15.09 15.17
C VAL A 256 -3.00 -16.07 16.22
N ILE A 257 -3.92 -16.94 15.80
CA ILE A 257 -4.45 -18.04 16.60
C ILE A 257 -3.91 -19.34 16.02
N PHE A 258 -3.21 -20.11 16.85
CA PHE A 258 -2.70 -21.42 16.49
C PHE A 258 -3.77 -22.50 16.63
N PRO A 259 -3.71 -23.57 15.81
CA PRO A 259 -4.66 -24.67 15.92
C PRO A 259 -4.50 -25.40 17.25
N GLY A 260 -5.62 -25.79 17.86
CA GLY A 260 -5.61 -26.50 19.13
C GLY A 260 -5.11 -27.94 19.03
N ASN A 261 -4.89 -28.57 20.18
CA ASN A 261 -4.31 -29.91 20.27
C ASN A 261 -5.34 -31.00 19.93
N LEU A 262 -4.99 -31.92 19.02
CA LEU A 262 -5.79 -33.10 18.69
C LEU A 262 -5.38 -34.27 19.60
N ASP A 263 -5.50 -34.08 20.91
CA ASP A 263 -4.90 -34.96 21.92
C ASP A 263 -5.91 -35.80 22.73
N GLY A 264 -7.21 -35.69 22.38
CA GLY A 264 -8.33 -36.32 23.06
C GLY A 264 -8.83 -35.58 24.30
N ILE A 265 -8.19 -34.46 24.68
CA ILE A 265 -8.59 -33.60 25.81
C ILE A 265 -9.17 -32.31 25.28
N GLU A 266 -8.41 -31.58 24.45
CA GLU A 266 -8.84 -30.31 23.87
C GLU A 266 -9.75 -30.56 22.66
N TYR A 267 -9.24 -31.33 21.69
CA TYR A 267 -10.01 -31.81 20.54
C TYR A 267 -9.87 -33.33 20.37
N PRO A 268 -10.83 -33.99 19.68
CA PRO A 268 -10.73 -35.41 19.40
C PRO A 268 -9.43 -35.78 18.68
N GLN A 269 -8.76 -36.83 19.17
CA GLN A 269 -7.58 -37.37 18.51
C GLN A 269 -7.90 -38.03 17.17
N LEU A 270 -6.89 -38.18 16.32
CA LEU A 270 -7.03 -38.77 14.99
C LEU A 270 -7.17 -40.30 15.05
N GLU A 271 -7.96 -40.84 14.13
CA GLU A 271 -8.08 -42.29 13.92
C GLU A 271 -6.95 -42.81 13.01
N MET A 272 -6.70 -44.12 13.06
CA MET A 272 -5.64 -44.77 12.29
C MET A 272 -5.76 -44.46 10.79
N GLY A 273 -4.66 -44.00 10.18
CA GLY A 273 -4.60 -43.69 8.75
C GLY A 273 -5.16 -42.31 8.37
N ALA A 274 -5.56 -41.48 9.35
CA ALA A 274 -5.86 -40.08 9.09
C ALA A 274 -4.61 -39.33 8.57
N SER A 275 -4.83 -38.33 7.72
CA SER A 275 -3.76 -37.47 7.22
C SER A 275 -3.29 -36.50 8.32
N LEU A 276 -1.98 -36.32 8.41
CA LEU A 276 -1.36 -35.34 9.30
C LEU A 276 -1.28 -33.94 8.66
N GLU A 277 -1.64 -33.77 7.40
CA GLU A 277 -1.48 -32.49 6.71
C GLU A 277 -2.27 -31.37 7.44
N PRO A 278 -1.73 -30.15 7.52
CA PRO A 278 -2.41 -29.01 8.13
C PRO A 278 -3.82 -28.72 7.61
N VAL A 279 -4.13 -29.05 6.36
CA VAL A 279 -5.51 -28.92 5.84
C VAL A 279 -6.54 -29.74 6.62
N TRP A 280 -6.11 -30.82 7.30
CA TRP A 280 -6.95 -31.67 8.16
C TRP A 280 -6.75 -31.43 9.64
N THR A 281 -5.58 -30.92 10.03
CA THR A 281 -5.17 -30.75 11.43
C THR A 281 -5.20 -29.30 11.91
N GLY A 282 -5.53 -28.38 11.01
CA GLY A 282 -5.62 -26.94 11.24
C GLY A 282 -4.35 -26.21 10.79
N TYR A 283 -4.55 -25.05 10.17
CA TYR A 283 -3.53 -24.03 10.00
C TYR A 283 -3.68 -22.97 11.10
N PRO A 284 -2.62 -22.24 11.46
CA PRO A 284 -2.77 -20.98 12.16
C PRO A 284 -3.67 -20.05 11.35
N VAL A 285 -4.47 -19.24 12.03
CA VAL A 285 -5.35 -18.25 11.40
C VAL A 285 -5.02 -16.86 11.94
N ILE A 286 -5.23 -15.82 11.12
CA ILE A 286 -5.29 -14.44 11.60
C ILE A 286 -6.75 -14.05 11.68
N ASP A 287 -7.15 -13.54 12.84
CA ASP A 287 -8.52 -13.13 13.13
C ASP A 287 -8.61 -11.60 13.26
N GLU A 288 -9.40 -10.95 12.41
CA GLU A 288 -9.39 -9.48 12.35
C GLU A 288 -9.99 -8.81 13.59
N ASP A 289 -10.92 -9.47 14.30
CA ASP A 289 -11.55 -8.94 15.51
C ASP A 289 -11.00 -9.56 16.82
N GLY A 290 -10.14 -10.56 16.70
CA GLY A 290 -9.51 -11.29 17.81
C GLY A 290 -10.46 -12.20 18.59
N SER A 291 -11.67 -12.43 18.09
CA SER A 291 -12.66 -13.32 18.66
C SER A 291 -12.65 -14.68 17.94
N VAL A 292 -12.08 -15.69 18.59
CA VAL A 292 -12.10 -17.09 18.12
C VAL A 292 -13.50 -17.67 17.84
N ALA A 293 -14.56 -17.00 18.29
CA ALA A 293 -15.95 -17.40 18.06
C ALA A 293 -16.50 -17.00 16.69
N THR A 294 -15.88 -16.02 16.03
CA THR A 294 -16.24 -15.50 14.71
C THR A 294 -15.30 -16.08 13.67
N THR A 295 -15.84 -16.69 12.62
CA THR A 295 -15.04 -17.41 11.60
C THR A 295 -15.07 -16.74 10.24
N TYR A 296 -15.87 -15.68 10.05
CA TYR A 296 -16.03 -15.01 8.75
C TYR A 296 -14.86 -14.06 8.44
N ASP A 297 -14.07 -13.76 9.46
CA ASP A 297 -12.92 -12.85 9.51
C ASP A 297 -11.62 -13.57 9.88
N GLN A 298 -11.65 -14.91 9.92
CA GLN A 298 -10.47 -15.74 10.07
C GLN A 298 -9.84 -16.04 8.71
N TYR A 299 -8.56 -15.71 8.58
CA TYR A 299 -7.76 -15.99 7.39
C TYR A 299 -6.78 -17.12 7.69
N PRO A 300 -6.95 -18.32 7.10
CA PRO A 300 -6.00 -19.39 7.29
C PRO A 300 -4.66 -19.03 6.65
N LEU A 301 -3.60 -19.19 7.44
CA LEU A 301 -2.24 -19.08 6.97
C LEU A 301 -1.85 -20.45 6.42
N SER A 302 -2.14 -20.71 5.13
CA SER A 302 -1.76 -21.98 4.50
C SER A 302 -0.33 -21.98 4.00
N ASP A 303 0.18 -20.81 3.62
CA ASP A 303 1.46 -20.60 2.95
C ASP A 303 2.05 -19.23 3.34
N ASP A 304 3.24 -18.92 2.84
CA ASP A 304 3.82 -17.57 2.93
C ASP A 304 2.89 -16.53 2.28
N GLY A 305 2.71 -15.40 2.96
CA GLY A 305 1.80 -14.34 2.52
C GLY A 305 2.49 -13.02 2.20
N CYS A 306 1.65 -12.00 2.00
CA CYS A 306 2.03 -10.64 1.62
C CYS A 306 3.01 -9.93 2.58
N ALA A 307 3.04 -10.32 3.86
CA ALA A 307 3.89 -9.71 4.88
C ALA A 307 4.44 -10.71 5.90
N PHE A 308 4.27 -12.01 5.67
CA PHE A 308 4.60 -13.04 6.65
C PHE A 308 5.16 -14.28 5.99
N SER A 309 5.94 -15.04 6.75
CA SER A 309 6.27 -16.43 6.44
C SER A 309 5.67 -17.38 7.45
N LEU A 310 5.29 -18.55 6.96
CA LEU A 310 4.80 -19.65 7.78
C LEU A 310 5.71 -20.86 7.60
N LYS A 311 6.16 -21.43 8.71
CA LYS A 311 6.91 -22.69 8.74
C LYS A 311 6.32 -23.61 9.77
N TRP A 312 6.46 -24.91 9.53
CA TRP A 312 6.19 -25.93 10.53
C TRP A 312 7.09 -27.14 10.34
N GLU A 313 7.34 -27.84 11.44
CA GLU A 313 8.07 -29.10 11.47
C GLU A 313 7.40 -30.08 12.43
N ASP A 314 7.42 -31.37 12.08
CA ASP A 314 6.82 -32.44 12.88
C ASP A 314 7.91 -33.27 13.55
N GLU A 315 7.82 -33.40 14.88
CA GLU A 315 8.55 -34.41 15.64
C GLU A 315 7.60 -35.55 16.01
N ILE A 316 7.97 -36.79 15.65
CA ILE A 316 7.11 -37.97 15.84
C ILE A 316 7.66 -38.85 16.96
N LEU A 317 6.81 -39.13 17.95
CA LEU A 317 7.06 -40.03 19.06
C LEU A 317 6.05 -41.20 19.03
N SER A 318 6.54 -42.43 19.11
CA SER A 318 5.68 -43.60 19.32
C SER A 318 5.70 -44.01 20.79
N ASP A 319 4.52 -44.09 21.40
CA ASP A 319 4.35 -44.52 22.79
C ASP A 319 3.18 -45.51 22.91
N ASN A 320 3.43 -46.69 23.48
CA ASN A 320 2.43 -47.73 23.71
C ASN A 320 1.54 -48.12 22.52
N GLY A 321 2.03 -47.98 21.29
CA GLY A 321 1.28 -48.26 20.06
C GLY A 321 0.43 -47.11 19.55
N ASP A 322 0.44 -45.96 20.22
CA ASP A 322 -0.09 -44.70 19.71
C ASP A 322 1.03 -43.88 19.03
N CYS A 323 0.63 -42.99 18.12
CA CYS A 323 1.51 -41.98 17.55
C CYS A 323 1.22 -40.63 18.19
N ILE A 324 2.26 -39.93 18.61
CA ILE A 324 2.19 -38.55 19.08
C ILE A 324 3.06 -37.71 18.15
N VAL A 325 2.46 -36.74 17.48
CA VAL A 325 3.15 -35.78 16.63
C VAL A 325 3.16 -34.43 17.34
N PHE A 326 4.35 -33.88 17.55
CA PHE A 326 4.56 -32.52 18.02
C PHE A 326 4.85 -31.66 16.80
N ARG A 327 3.84 -30.90 16.35
CA ARG A 327 4.00 -29.95 15.25
C ARG A 327 4.40 -28.60 15.79
N HIS A 328 5.62 -28.17 15.47
CA HIS A 328 6.12 -26.87 15.84
C HIS A 328 5.83 -25.85 14.73
N TRP A 329 4.93 -24.92 14.98
CA TRP A 329 4.55 -23.83 14.11
C TRP A 329 5.41 -22.59 14.37
N ILE A 330 5.86 -21.92 13.30
CA ILE A 330 6.59 -20.65 13.36
C ILE A 330 5.96 -19.69 12.35
N VAL A 331 5.38 -18.59 12.84
CA VAL A 331 4.83 -17.51 12.01
C VAL A 331 5.68 -16.26 12.25
N SER A 332 6.24 -15.66 11.20
CA SER A 332 7.09 -14.47 11.33
C SER A 332 6.75 -13.34 10.36
N ASP A 333 6.77 -12.10 10.88
CA ASP A 333 6.55 -10.85 10.14
C ASP A 333 7.86 -10.40 9.46
N TYR A 334 7.82 -10.22 8.14
CA TYR A 334 8.98 -9.74 7.38
C TYR A 334 9.44 -8.34 7.79
N CYS A 335 8.52 -7.53 8.31
CA CYS A 335 8.74 -6.11 8.58
C CYS A 335 8.91 -5.76 10.04
N GLY A 336 8.09 -6.34 10.92
CA GLY A 336 8.21 -6.12 12.36
C GLY A 336 9.32 -6.93 13.01
N GLY A 337 9.81 -7.99 12.36
CA GLY A 337 10.68 -8.99 13.01
C GLY A 337 9.96 -9.75 14.13
N ASN A 338 8.63 -9.67 14.19
CA ASN A 338 7.84 -10.43 15.15
C ASN A 338 7.87 -11.90 14.76
N VAL A 339 8.08 -12.77 15.74
CA VAL A 339 8.04 -14.23 15.56
C VAL A 339 7.10 -14.78 16.61
N GLN A 340 6.15 -15.61 16.19
CA GLN A 340 5.29 -16.38 17.07
C GLN A 340 5.49 -17.86 16.83
N GLU A 341 5.56 -18.61 17.92
CA GLU A 341 5.83 -20.04 17.90
C GLU A 341 4.77 -20.77 18.73
N HIS A 342 4.39 -21.95 18.28
CA HIS A 342 3.44 -22.80 18.99
C HIS A 342 3.72 -24.27 18.70
N THR A 343 3.56 -25.14 19.69
CA THR A 343 3.65 -26.58 19.48
C THR A 343 2.27 -27.22 19.65
N GLN A 344 1.73 -27.72 18.54
CA GLN A 344 0.49 -28.46 18.50
C GLN A 344 0.78 -29.94 18.75
N VAL A 345 0.03 -30.56 19.66
CA VAL A 345 0.09 -32.00 19.96
C VAL A 345 -1.03 -32.70 19.19
N ILE A 346 -0.65 -33.64 18.32
CA ILE A 346 -1.58 -34.44 17.51
C ILE A 346 -1.38 -35.91 17.89
N LYS A 347 -2.40 -36.52 18.49
CA LYS A 347 -2.39 -37.95 18.79
C LYS A 347 -3.14 -38.73 17.71
N MET A 348 -2.62 -39.89 17.35
CA MET A 348 -3.25 -40.82 16.41
C MET A 348 -3.31 -42.22 17.01
N ARG A 349 -4.50 -42.83 16.99
CA ARG A 349 -4.70 -44.22 17.41
C ARG A 349 -4.10 -45.19 16.42
N GLY A 350 -3.51 -46.27 16.93
CA GLY A 350 -3.12 -47.43 16.10
C GLY A 350 -1.78 -47.28 15.39
N GLY A 351 -0.92 -46.39 15.88
CA GLY A 351 0.44 -46.19 15.42
C GLY A 351 0.60 -45.05 14.43
N CYS A 352 1.85 -44.69 14.15
CA CYS A 352 2.13 -43.64 13.17
C CYS A 352 1.79 -44.16 11.77
N PRO A 353 1.35 -43.29 10.84
CA PRO A 353 1.34 -43.64 9.43
C PRO A 353 2.71 -44.24 9.09
N GLU A 354 2.75 -45.40 8.45
CA GLU A 354 4.02 -45.94 7.97
C GLU A 354 4.59 -44.90 6.99
N ASN A 355 5.51 -44.08 7.48
CA ASN A 355 6.19 -43.10 6.65
C ASN A 355 6.85 -43.88 5.51
N ASP A 356 6.44 -43.59 4.28
CA ASP A 356 7.25 -43.84 3.10
C ASP A 356 8.54 -43.01 3.27
N ASN A 357 9.52 -43.62 3.96
CA ASN A 357 10.75 -43.04 4.50
C ASN A 357 11.71 -42.49 3.42
N SER A 358 11.29 -41.56 2.56
CA SER A 358 12.18 -41.07 1.50
C SER A 358 12.32 -39.57 1.34
N LYS A 359 11.65 -38.69 2.10
CA LYS A 359 12.07 -37.28 2.13
C LYS A 359 11.93 -36.63 3.52
N PRO A 360 12.98 -35.96 4.02
CA PRO A 360 12.80 -34.96 5.08
C PRO A 360 11.84 -33.89 4.53
N TYR A 361 10.60 -33.93 4.98
CA TYR A 361 9.60 -32.88 4.72
C TYR A 361 10.04 -31.65 5.49
N GLY A 362 10.55 -30.66 4.77
CA GLY A 362 11.14 -29.43 5.34
C GLY A 362 11.89 -28.58 4.32
N GLN A 363 12.27 -29.17 3.18
CA GLN A 363 12.60 -28.41 1.98
C GLN A 363 11.79 -29.00 0.83
N TYR A 364 10.65 -28.38 0.52
CA TYR A 364 10.35 -28.27 -0.90
C TYR A 364 11.54 -27.51 -1.48
N ASP A 365 12.36 -28.18 -2.29
CA ASP A 365 13.28 -27.53 -3.20
C ASP A 365 12.43 -26.56 -4.01
N ARG A 366 12.37 -25.32 -3.52
CA ARG A 366 11.96 -24.16 -4.30
C ARG A 366 12.74 -24.29 -5.60
N PRO A 367 12.11 -24.22 -6.79
CA PRO A 367 12.89 -24.18 -8.02
C PRO A 367 13.90 -23.03 -7.90
N GLU A 368 15.16 -23.38 -7.67
CA GLU A 368 16.27 -22.45 -7.78
C GLU A 368 16.21 -21.89 -9.21
N ASN A 369 16.03 -20.58 -9.32
CA ASN A 369 15.76 -19.82 -10.54
C ASN A 369 14.28 -19.64 -10.94
N GLY A 370 13.45 -19.24 -9.99
CA GLY A 370 12.49 -18.17 -10.24
C GLY A 370 13.02 -16.90 -9.59
N ASN A 371 13.57 -15.97 -10.38
CA ASN A 371 13.87 -14.62 -9.92
C ASN A 371 12.55 -13.99 -9.42
N TYR A 372 12.26 -14.13 -8.12
CA TYR A 372 11.16 -13.45 -7.45
C TYR A 372 11.54 -11.96 -7.28
N ASN A 373 11.80 -11.30 -8.41
CA ASN A 373 11.14 -10.03 -8.70
C ASN A 373 9.65 -10.34 -8.91
N SER A 374 8.96 -10.78 -7.85
CA SER A 374 7.55 -10.47 -7.68
C SER A 374 7.47 -9.18 -6.87
N SER A 375 8.15 -8.14 -7.35
CA SER A 375 7.41 -6.89 -7.46
C SER A 375 6.17 -7.27 -8.28
N PRO A 376 4.93 -7.00 -7.85
CA PRO A 376 3.76 -7.29 -8.68
C PRO A 376 4.00 -6.57 -10.00
N GLY A 377 4.49 -7.33 -10.98
CA GLY A 377 4.96 -6.75 -12.22
C GLY A 377 3.74 -6.25 -12.91
N HIS A 378 3.56 -4.91 -12.95
CA HIS A 378 2.54 -4.19 -13.71
C HIS A 378 1.41 -5.11 -14.20
N GLN A 379 0.62 -5.66 -13.26
CA GLN A 379 -0.57 -6.40 -13.66
C GLN A 379 -1.61 -5.34 -13.90
N GLU A 380 -1.75 -4.94 -15.17
CA GLU A 380 -2.93 -4.21 -15.62
C GLU A 380 -4.14 -5.12 -15.45
N TYR A 381 -4.76 -5.07 -14.28
CA TYR A 381 -6.09 -5.60 -14.08
C TYR A 381 -7.07 -4.60 -14.71
N SER A 382 -7.49 -4.89 -15.94
CA SER A 382 -8.61 -4.18 -16.58
C SER A 382 -9.89 -4.92 -16.23
N ALA A 383 -10.61 -4.42 -15.22
CA ALA A 383 -11.97 -4.85 -14.92
C ALA A 383 -12.95 -3.83 -15.50
N SER A 384 -13.76 -4.26 -16.48
CA SER A 384 -14.89 -3.47 -16.98
C SER A 384 -16.14 -3.81 -16.15
N GLY A 385 -16.51 -2.94 -15.21
CA GLY A 385 -17.75 -3.06 -14.45
C GLY A 385 -18.85 -2.21 -15.07
N THR A 386 -19.94 -2.83 -15.54
CA THR A 386 -21.14 -2.07 -15.93
C THR A 386 -21.90 -1.71 -14.65
N ALA A 387 -21.79 -0.46 -14.19
CA ALA A 387 -22.60 0.02 -13.08
C ALA A 387 -24.07 0.13 -13.54
N LEU A 388 -24.93 -0.80 -13.11
CA LEU A 388 -26.38 -0.64 -13.19
C LEU A 388 -26.81 0.41 -12.16
N GLN A 389 -27.35 1.53 -12.62
CA GLN A 389 -27.91 2.57 -11.74
C GLN A 389 -29.01 1.98 -10.85
N ALA A 390 -28.80 2.04 -9.53
CA ALA A 390 -29.86 1.88 -8.56
C ALA A 390 -30.78 3.11 -8.64
N GLY A 391 -31.96 2.95 -9.26
CA GLY A 391 -33.01 3.95 -9.20
C GLY A 391 -33.48 4.15 -7.76
N LEU A 392 -33.42 5.40 -7.30
CA LEU A 392 -34.04 5.86 -6.06
C LEU A 392 -35.56 5.62 -6.13
N ASN A 393 -36.02 4.49 -5.59
CA ASN A 393 -37.42 4.29 -5.23
C ASN A 393 -37.58 4.56 -3.75
N THR A 394 -38.28 5.65 -3.43
CA THR A 394 -38.83 5.92 -2.09
C THR A 394 -39.77 4.78 -1.69
N PHE A 395 -39.36 3.96 -0.72
CA PHE A 395 -40.26 3.06 0.01
C PHE A 395 -40.82 3.79 1.25
N PRO A 396 -42.11 3.60 1.57
CA PRO A 396 -42.69 4.15 2.79
C PRO A 396 -42.17 3.41 4.03
N LEU A 397 -41.90 4.17 5.08
CA LEU A 397 -41.57 3.69 6.42
C LEU A 397 -42.67 2.74 6.93
N ALA A 398 -42.29 1.50 7.26
CA ALA A 398 -43.09 0.61 8.08
C ALA A 398 -42.88 0.96 9.55
N GLU A 399 -43.97 1.13 10.29
CA GLU A 399 -43.97 1.29 11.74
C GLU A 399 -43.41 0.04 12.44
N GLU A 400 -42.33 0.20 13.20
CA GLU A 400 -41.87 -0.83 14.15
C GLU A 400 -42.81 -0.85 15.36
N HIS A 401 -43.45 -2.01 15.58
CA HIS A 401 -44.05 -2.37 16.86
C HIS A 401 -42.96 -2.80 17.84
N SER A 402 -42.83 -2.07 18.95
CA SER A 402 -42.04 -2.48 20.12
C SER A 402 -42.54 -3.82 20.68
N PRO A 403 -41.64 -4.76 21.04
CA PRO A 403 -42.01 -5.90 21.85
C PRO A 403 -42.17 -5.46 23.32
N ALA A 404 -43.27 -5.91 23.93
CA ALA A 404 -43.62 -5.65 25.32
C ALA A 404 -42.64 -6.32 26.30
N GLU A 405 -42.26 -5.56 27.31
CA GLU A 405 -41.46 -5.96 28.47
C GLU A 405 -42.25 -6.93 29.38
N PRO A 406 -41.66 -8.05 29.86
CA PRO A 406 -42.37 -8.98 30.73
C PRO A 406 -42.39 -8.45 32.18
N GLN A 407 -43.60 -8.29 32.74
CA GLN A 407 -43.78 -7.94 34.15
C GLN A 407 -43.43 -9.12 35.09
N PRO A 408 -42.85 -8.85 36.27
CA PRO A 408 -42.59 -9.87 37.28
C PRO A 408 -43.86 -10.28 38.02
N ALA A 409 -44.03 -11.60 38.21
CA ALA A 409 -45.13 -12.19 38.96
C ALA A 409 -45.04 -11.85 40.47
N LEU A 410 -46.15 -11.36 41.03
CA LEU A 410 -46.36 -11.27 42.47
C LEU A 410 -46.73 -12.65 43.05
N PRO A 411 -46.38 -12.93 44.32
CA PRO A 411 -46.72 -14.19 44.97
C PRO A 411 -48.16 -14.19 45.48
N ASN A 412 -48.90 -15.27 45.23
CA ASN A 412 -50.20 -15.51 45.83
C ASN A 412 -50.06 -16.30 47.15
N ASN A 413 -50.76 -15.79 48.16
CA ASN A 413 -51.27 -16.55 49.31
C ASN A 413 -52.34 -17.55 48.87
#